data_AF-A0A950TPD5-F1
#
_entry.id   AF-A0A950TPD5-F1
#
_cell.length_a   1.000
_cell.length_b   1.000
_cell.length_c   1.000
_cell.angle_alpha   90.00
_cell.angle_beta   90.00
_cell.angle_gamma   90.00
#
_symmetry.space_group_name_H-M   'P 1'
#
loop_
_entity.id
_entity.type
_entity.pdbx_description
1 polymer ?
#
loop_
_entity_poly.entity_id
_entity_poly.type
_entity_poly.pdbx_seq_one_letter_code
_entity_poly.pdbx_strand_id
1 'polypeptide(L)'
;MKIKRNSANLISFALLIMVCASAFAYADVVKRNAGESAEDFAKRNAPAQTAVSGKVVESPWNGKKTIFAFYETQPKDPNDTVLEGFVFVPADADSYERIHMHTFGVDGGTPQIESVFFANADKDPASELVVIVCWPQVHYDYSGNWYGTVILDDIPAGTHPTELKYLEKVSEKVSGGCDCEFRDGRKPDKRFENAAQVKAGLKRLGY
;
A
#
# COMPACT_ATOMS: atom_id res chain seq x y z
N MET A 1 -13.41 77.74 14.04
CA MET A 1 -12.66 77.72 12.77
C MET A 1 -11.58 76.64 12.88
N LYS A 2 -11.61 75.61 12.02
CA LYS A 2 -10.80 74.38 12.13
C LYS A 2 -9.33 74.65 11.84
N ILE A 3 -8.44 74.23 12.73
CA ILE A 3 -6.99 74.15 12.47
C ILE A 3 -6.67 72.69 12.10
N LYS A 4 -6.17 72.50 10.87
CA LYS A 4 -5.63 71.25 10.34
C LYS A 4 -4.36 70.84 11.11
N ARG A 5 -4.24 69.55 11.46
CA ARG A 5 -2.95 68.92 11.72
C ARG A 5 -2.74 67.80 10.69
N ASN A 6 -1.69 67.99 9.89
CA ASN A 6 -1.16 67.02 8.94
C ASN A 6 -0.15 66.11 9.65
N SER A 7 -0.37 64.80 9.47
CA SER A 7 0.60 63.71 9.23
C SER A 7 2.02 63.79 9.82
N ALA A 8 2.37 62.79 10.64
CA ALA A 8 3.70 62.19 10.65
C ALA A 8 3.57 60.68 10.90
N ASN A 9 4.07 59.91 9.94
CA ASN A 9 4.24 58.46 9.97
C ASN A 9 5.18 58.05 11.09
N LEU A 10 4.87 56.95 11.79
CA LEU A 10 5.88 56.03 12.31
C LEU A 10 5.28 54.63 12.25
N ILE A 11 5.61 53.98 11.15
CA ILE A 11 5.34 52.58 10.85
C ILE A 11 6.16 51.75 11.84
N SER A 12 5.51 51.19 12.87
CA SER A 12 6.12 50.14 13.69
C SER A 12 6.12 48.83 12.91
N PHE A 13 7.23 48.58 12.21
CA PHE A 13 7.58 47.28 11.65
C PHE A 13 7.93 46.33 12.82
N ALA A 14 6.93 45.63 13.36
CA ALA A 14 7.16 44.50 14.24
C ALA A 14 7.40 43.26 13.36
N LEU A 15 8.67 42.87 13.27
CA LEU A 15 9.19 41.72 12.56
C LEU A 15 8.67 40.42 13.21
N LEU A 16 7.57 39.87 12.70
CA LEU A 16 7.09 38.55 13.08
C LEU A 16 7.89 37.51 12.29
N ILE A 17 9.02 37.05 12.84
CA ILE A 17 9.74 35.88 12.33
C ILE A 17 8.88 34.64 12.68
N MET A 18 7.95 34.32 11.79
CA MET A 18 7.22 33.06 11.78
C MET A 18 8.21 31.99 11.34
N VAL A 19 8.84 31.31 12.30
CA VAL A 19 9.61 30.08 12.05
C VAL A 19 8.60 29.02 11.62
N CYS A 20 8.33 28.94 10.33
CA CYS A 20 7.71 27.77 9.71
C CYS A 20 8.70 26.61 9.84
N ALA A 21 8.68 25.91 10.98
CA ALA A 21 9.16 24.55 11.05
C ALA A 21 8.19 23.71 10.21
N SER A 22 8.41 23.67 8.90
CA SER A 22 7.86 22.62 8.06
C SER A 22 8.47 21.31 8.58
N ALA A 23 7.69 20.61 9.42
CA ALA A 23 7.91 19.20 9.67
C ALA A 23 7.71 18.50 8.32
N PHE A 24 8.78 18.40 7.55
CA PHE A 24 8.85 17.46 6.46
C PHE A 24 8.75 16.09 7.11
N ALA A 25 7.58 15.46 6.98
CA ALA A 25 7.42 14.04 7.26
C ALA A 25 8.28 13.32 6.22
N TYR A 26 9.54 13.08 6.56
CA TYR A 26 10.42 12.26 5.74
C TYR A 26 9.94 10.81 5.85
N ALA A 27 9.93 10.10 4.74
CA ALA A 27 9.73 8.66 4.73
C ALA A 27 10.73 7.99 5.69
N ASP A 28 10.29 6.97 6.43
CA ASP A 28 11.14 6.27 7.39
C ASP A 28 12.26 5.54 6.64
N VAL A 29 13.50 6.00 6.81
CA VAL A 29 14.67 5.33 6.21
C VAL A 29 15.23 4.32 7.19
N VAL A 30 15.36 3.07 6.74
CA VAL A 30 15.91 1.95 7.52
C VAL A 30 17.15 1.40 6.84
N LYS A 31 18.10 0.90 7.64
CA LYS A 31 19.34 0.28 7.12
C LYS A 31 19.25 -1.24 7.14
N ARG A 32 19.74 -1.88 6.08
CA ARG A 32 19.97 -3.32 6.00
C ARG A 32 21.36 -3.64 6.52
N ASN A 33 21.47 -4.66 7.36
CA ASN A 33 22.77 -5.10 7.86
C ASN A 33 23.48 -5.93 6.79
N ALA A 34 24.82 -5.92 6.82
CA ALA A 34 25.61 -6.72 5.89
C ALA A 34 25.26 -8.22 6.03
N GLY A 35 24.92 -8.87 4.91
CA GLY A 35 24.54 -10.29 4.88
C GLY A 35 23.14 -10.60 5.41
N GLU A 36 22.35 -9.60 5.78
CA GLU A 36 20.98 -9.79 6.28
C GLU A 36 20.05 -10.29 5.16
N SER A 37 19.24 -11.31 5.45
CA SER A 37 18.20 -11.79 4.53
C SER A 37 17.07 -10.75 4.38
N ALA A 38 16.27 -10.83 3.34
CA ALA A 38 15.11 -9.93 3.18
C ALA A 38 14.09 -10.17 4.30
N GLU A 39 13.92 -11.43 4.69
CA GLU A 39 13.04 -11.86 5.78
C GLU A 39 13.46 -11.27 7.13
N ASP A 40 14.75 -11.36 7.49
CA ASP A 40 15.25 -10.84 8.76
C ASP A 40 15.21 -9.31 8.78
N PHE A 41 15.55 -8.68 7.65
CA PHE A 41 15.40 -7.24 7.47
C PHE A 41 13.95 -6.79 7.68
N ALA A 42 12.98 -7.44 7.03
CA ALA A 42 11.57 -7.11 7.17
C ALA A 42 11.06 -7.33 8.60
N LYS A 43 11.46 -8.42 9.26
CA LYS A 43 11.10 -8.70 10.67
C LYS A 43 11.63 -7.63 11.61
N ARG A 44 12.89 -7.20 11.45
CA ARG A 44 13.51 -6.20 12.32
C ARG A 44 12.88 -4.81 12.16
N ASN A 45 12.41 -4.49 10.95
CA ASN A 45 11.81 -3.19 10.64
C ASN A 45 10.26 -3.23 10.64
N ALA A 46 9.67 -4.27 11.21
CA ALA A 46 8.24 -4.40 11.38
C ALA A 46 7.66 -3.24 12.22
N PRO A 47 6.43 -2.80 11.96
CA PRO A 47 5.70 -1.93 12.88
C PRO A 47 5.60 -2.57 14.28
N ALA A 48 5.51 -1.74 15.31
CA ALA A 48 5.40 -2.21 16.69
C ALA A 48 4.17 -3.12 16.86
N GLN A 49 4.31 -4.20 17.63
CA GLN A 49 3.22 -5.15 17.93
C GLN A 49 2.66 -5.89 16.72
N THR A 50 3.45 -6.04 15.66
CA THR A 50 3.07 -6.82 14.47
C THR A 50 3.98 -8.03 14.28
N ALA A 51 3.52 -9.00 13.49
CA ALA A 51 4.32 -10.14 13.05
C ALA A 51 4.33 -10.23 11.53
N VAL A 52 5.45 -10.62 10.93
CA VAL A 52 5.50 -10.87 9.48
C VAL A 52 4.53 -11.99 9.13
N SER A 53 3.66 -11.73 8.16
CA SER A 53 2.71 -12.69 7.62
C SER A 53 3.12 -13.12 6.21
N GLY A 54 3.07 -14.42 5.98
CA GLY A 54 3.45 -15.02 4.71
C GLY A 54 4.93 -14.86 4.36
N LYS A 55 5.23 -14.90 3.05
CA LYS A 55 6.58 -14.81 2.51
C LYS A 55 6.94 -13.36 2.19
N VAL A 56 8.11 -12.93 2.65
CA VAL A 56 8.71 -11.66 2.21
C VAL A 56 9.20 -11.82 0.77
N VAL A 57 8.82 -10.88 -0.09
CA VAL A 57 9.18 -10.92 -1.52
C VAL A 57 10.27 -9.90 -1.78
N GLU A 58 11.42 -10.35 -2.27
CA GLU A 58 12.48 -9.48 -2.79
C GLU A 58 12.51 -9.60 -4.32
N SER A 59 12.23 -8.51 -5.03
CA SER A 59 12.14 -8.53 -6.49
C SER A 59 12.51 -7.17 -7.09
N PRO A 60 13.06 -7.13 -8.32
CA PRO A 60 13.15 -5.88 -9.08
C PRO A 60 11.76 -5.30 -9.36
N TRP A 61 11.54 -4.04 -9.02
CA TRP A 61 10.37 -3.25 -9.38
C TRP A 61 10.83 -1.94 -10.02
N ASN A 62 10.48 -1.73 -11.29
CA ASN A 62 10.91 -0.58 -12.09
C ASN A 62 12.44 -0.32 -12.01
N GLY A 63 13.22 -1.41 -12.04
CA GLY A 63 14.68 -1.40 -11.99
C GLY A 63 15.30 -1.30 -10.59
N LYS A 64 14.51 -1.14 -9.54
CA LYS A 64 14.98 -1.07 -8.15
C LYS A 64 14.80 -2.41 -7.44
N LYS A 65 15.81 -2.85 -6.68
CA LYS A 65 15.75 -4.09 -5.89
C LYS A 65 14.91 -3.86 -4.64
N THR A 66 13.63 -4.20 -4.69
CA THR A 66 12.63 -3.81 -3.70
C THR A 66 12.22 -5.00 -2.83
N ILE A 67 11.92 -4.75 -1.56
CA ILE A 67 11.41 -5.76 -0.62
C ILE A 67 9.96 -5.43 -0.28
N PHE A 68 9.07 -6.42 -0.36
CA PHE A 68 7.66 -6.33 -0.01
C PHE A 68 7.39 -7.23 1.18
N ALA A 69 6.79 -6.68 2.22
CA ALA A 69 6.45 -7.41 3.43
C ALA A 69 5.03 -7.08 3.87
N PHE A 70 4.36 -8.07 4.45
CA PHE A 70 3.03 -7.94 5.01
C PHE A 70 3.10 -8.32 6.48
N TYR A 71 2.37 -7.60 7.31
CA TYR A 71 2.40 -7.77 8.76
C TYR A 71 0.99 -7.96 9.28
N GLU A 72 0.80 -9.00 10.09
CA GLU A 72 -0.40 -9.16 10.89
C GLU A 72 -0.35 -8.16 12.04
N THR A 73 -1.32 -7.27 12.05
CA THR A 73 -1.62 -6.44 13.21
C THR A 73 -2.79 -7.09 13.92
N GLN A 74 -2.61 -7.46 15.19
CA GLN A 74 -3.73 -7.87 16.03
C GLN A 74 -4.30 -6.61 16.71
N PRO A 75 -5.42 -6.06 16.23
CA PRO A 75 -6.11 -5.02 16.99
C PRO A 75 -6.67 -5.60 18.29
N LYS A 76 -7.35 -4.74 19.06
CA LYS A 76 -7.89 -5.10 20.38
C LYS A 76 -8.87 -6.29 20.36
N ASP A 77 -9.45 -6.61 19.21
CA ASP A 77 -10.25 -7.82 18.99
C ASP A 77 -9.42 -8.85 18.19
N PRO A 78 -9.22 -10.08 18.69
CA PRO A 78 -8.49 -11.12 17.98
C PRO A 78 -9.14 -11.56 16.66
N ASN A 79 -10.44 -11.28 16.45
CA ASN A 79 -11.13 -11.57 15.19
C ASN A 79 -10.91 -10.50 14.11
N ASP A 80 -10.33 -9.35 14.48
CA ASP A 80 -10.14 -8.21 13.58
C ASP A 80 -8.72 -8.16 12.98
N THR A 81 -8.03 -9.30 12.88
CA THR A 81 -6.66 -9.35 12.34
C THR A 81 -6.60 -8.71 10.95
N VAL A 82 -5.86 -7.61 10.83
CA VAL A 82 -5.63 -6.91 9.56
C VAL A 82 -4.23 -7.20 9.06
N LEU A 83 -4.04 -7.11 7.74
CA LEU A 83 -2.71 -7.16 7.14
C LEU A 83 -2.29 -5.76 6.70
N GLU A 84 -1.14 -5.31 7.20
CA GLU A 84 -0.50 -4.09 6.72
C GLU A 84 0.62 -4.43 5.74
N GLY A 85 0.55 -3.89 4.53
CA GLY A 85 1.60 -4.02 3.53
C GLY A 85 2.59 -2.87 3.62
N PHE A 86 3.89 -3.18 3.59
CA PHE A 86 4.96 -2.21 3.39
C PHE A 86 5.88 -2.62 2.24
N VAL A 87 6.37 -1.59 1.53
CA VAL A 87 7.41 -1.71 0.53
C VAL A 87 8.66 -0.99 1.03
N PHE A 88 9.81 -1.63 0.84
CA PHE A 88 11.13 -1.08 1.15
C PHE A 88 11.87 -0.85 -0.16
N VAL A 89 12.06 0.42 -0.52
CA VAL A 89 12.67 0.83 -1.78
C VAL A 89 14.09 1.34 -1.52
N PRO A 90 15.11 0.89 -2.27
CA PRO A 90 16.48 1.37 -2.08
C PRO A 90 16.57 2.90 -2.19
N ALA A 91 17.18 3.51 -1.17
CA ALA A 91 17.51 4.94 -1.12
C ALA A 91 19.00 5.16 -1.41
N ASP A 92 19.88 4.38 -0.75
CA ASP A 92 21.32 4.29 -1.01
C ASP A 92 21.78 2.82 -0.98
N ALA A 93 23.10 2.56 -0.90
CA ALA A 93 23.70 1.23 -0.96
C ALA A 93 23.07 0.20 -0.01
N ASP A 94 22.82 0.59 1.25
CA ASP A 94 22.28 -0.29 2.29
C ASP A 94 21.07 0.34 3.02
N SER A 95 20.50 1.42 2.50
CA SER A 95 19.35 2.10 3.08
C SER A 95 18.12 1.92 2.21
N TYR A 96 16.96 1.79 2.85
CA TYR A 96 15.68 1.64 2.20
C TYR A 96 14.70 2.65 2.80
N GLU A 97 13.93 3.29 1.94
CA GLU A 97 12.72 4.00 2.33
C GLU A 97 11.62 2.98 2.58
N ARG A 98 11.01 3.03 3.77
CA ARG A 98 9.84 2.26 4.12
C ARG A 98 8.60 3.07 3.79
N ILE A 99 7.77 2.53 2.90
CA ILE A 99 6.55 3.16 2.39
C ILE A 99 5.39 2.20 2.68
N HIS A 100 4.30 2.74 3.22
CA HIS A 100 3.07 1.97 3.43
C HIS A 100 2.41 1.68 2.07
N MET A 101 2.01 0.43 1.85
CA MET A 101 1.39 0.01 0.59
C MET A 101 -0.12 0.13 0.67
N HIS A 102 -0.70 -0.57 1.64
CA HIS A 102 -2.13 -0.69 1.84
C HIS A 102 -2.42 -1.41 3.16
N THR A 103 -3.65 -1.26 3.67
CA THR A 103 -4.16 -2.06 4.79
C THR A 103 -5.31 -2.94 4.30
N PHE A 104 -5.14 -4.25 4.40
CA PHE A 104 -6.17 -5.23 4.08
C PHE A 104 -6.97 -5.52 5.35
N GLY A 105 -8.20 -5.02 5.39
CA GLY A 105 -9.12 -5.25 6.49
C GLY A 105 -9.71 -6.66 6.49
N VAL A 106 -10.48 -6.98 7.54
CA VAL A 106 -11.27 -8.20 7.62
C VAL A 106 -12.50 -8.07 6.71
N ASP A 107 -12.77 -9.11 5.92
CA ASP A 107 -13.98 -9.25 5.11
C ASP A 107 -14.46 -10.71 5.17
N GLY A 108 -15.31 -11.02 6.15
CA GLY A 108 -15.82 -12.38 6.40
C GLY A 108 -14.79 -13.40 6.94
N GLY A 109 -13.49 -13.14 6.76
CA GLY A 109 -12.38 -13.92 7.30
C GLY A 109 -11.09 -13.11 7.42
N THR A 110 -10.02 -13.73 7.90
CA THR A 110 -8.70 -13.09 7.97
C THR A 110 -8.10 -12.95 6.56
N PRO A 111 -7.64 -11.76 6.16
CA PRO A 111 -6.98 -11.57 4.86
C PRO A 111 -5.73 -12.44 4.74
N GLN A 112 -5.49 -12.97 3.55
CA GLN A 112 -4.30 -13.74 3.19
C GLN A 112 -3.76 -13.26 1.85
N ILE A 113 -2.45 -13.05 1.74
CA ILE A 113 -1.83 -12.64 0.48
C ILE A 113 -1.74 -13.85 -0.45
N GLU A 114 -2.51 -13.83 -1.53
CA GLU A 114 -2.51 -14.88 -2.55
C GLU A 114 -1.35 -14.68 -3.53
N SER A 115 -1.15 -13.46 -4.03
CA SER A 115 -0.05 -13.17 -4.94
C SER A 115 0.38 -11.70 -4.94
N VAL A 116 1.65 -11.48 -5.26
CA VAL A 116 2.25 -10.17 -5.47
C VAL A 116 3.00 -10.19 -6.79
N PHE A 117 2.71 -9.25 -7.68
CA PHE A 117 3.34 -9.16 -9.00
C PHE A 117 3.25 -7.75 -9.56
N PHE A 118 3.87 -7.54 -10.74
CA PHE A 118 3.83 -6.27 -11.45
C PHE A 118 3.11 -6.40 -12.78
N ALA A 119 2.35 -5.38 -13.15
CA ALA A 119 1.67 -5.25 -14.43
C ALA A 119 1.38 -3.77 -14.70
N ASN A 120 1.30 -3.37 -15.97
CA ASN A 120 0.82 -2.03 -16.32
C ASN A 120 -0.69 -1.89 -16.04
N ALA A 121 -1.11 -0.79 -15.44
CA ALA A 121 -2.50 -0.53 -15.07
C ALA A 121 -2.96 0.93 -15.29
N ASP A 122 -2.08 1.81 -15.79
CA ASP A 122 -2.39 3.22 -16.06
C ASP A 122 -1.87 3.75 -17.41
N LYS A 123 -1.21 2.89 -18.22
CA LYS A 123 -0.64 3.15 -19.55
C LYS A 123 0.64 3.98 -19.59
N ASP A 124 1.35 4.08 -18.48
CA ASP A 124 2.71 4.62 -18.49
C ASP A 124 3.77 3.50 -18.75
N PRO A 125 5.07 3.82 -18.86
CA PRO A 125 6.11 2.80 -19.02
C PRO A 125 6.44 2.01 -17.74
N ALA A 126 6.05 2.52 -16.57
CA ALA A 126 6.25 1.85 -15.30
C ALA A 126 5.25 0.69 -15.16
N SER A 127 5.57 -0.24 -14.28
CA SER A 127 4.61 -1.24 -13.83
C SER A 127 4.14 -0.91 -12.43
N GLU A 128 2.87 -1.11 -12.19
CA GLU A 128 2.22 -0.99 -10.91
C GLU A 128 2.39 -2.26 -10.08
N LEU A 129 2.34 -2.09 -8.78
CA LEU A 129 2.31 -3.20 -7.83
C LEU A 129 0.87 -3.74 -7.76
N VAL A 130 0.72 -5.04 -7.98
CA VAL A 130 -0.55 -5.74 -7.89
C VAL A 130 -0.49 -6.77 -6.77
N VAL A 131 -1.42 -6.67 -5.84
CA VAL A 131 -1.60 -7.61 -4.73
C VAL A 131 -2.97 -8.26 -4.87
N ILE A 132 -3.00 -9.59 -4.96
CA ILE A 132 -4.23 -10.37 -4.80
C ILE A 132 -4.27 -10.83 -3.36
N VAL A 133 -5.39 -10.54 -2.71
CA VAL A 133 -5.71 -10.95 -1.34
C VAL A 133 -6.91 -11.88 -1.39
N CYS A 134 -6.92 -12.91 -0.55
CA CYS A 134 -8.06 -13.77 -0.36
C CYS A 134 -8.55 -13.72 1.09
N TRP A 135 -9.86 -13.83 1.27
CA TRP A 135 -10.52 -13.94 2.56
C TRP A 135 -11.33 -15.23 2.60
N PRO A 136 -10.92 -16.22 3.40
CA PRO A 136 -11.70 -17.44 3.60
C PRO A 136 -13.09 -17.10 4.15
N GLN A 137 -14.13 -17.61 3.50
CA GLN A 137 -15.53 -17.39 3.85
C GLN A 137 -16.13 -18.65 4.45
N VAL A 138 -16.73 -18.51 5.64
CA VAL A 138 -17.48 -19.57 6.31
C VAL A 138 -18.82 -19.01 6.77
N HIS A 139 -19.86 -19.23 5.96
CA HIS A 139 -21.22 -18.81 6.23
C HIS A 139 -22.19 -19.99 6.18
N TYR A 140 -23.38 -19.85 6.78
CA TYR A 140 -24.41 -20.91 6.75
C TYR A 140 -24.83 -21.30 5.33
N ASP A 141 -24.88 -20.32 4.43
CA ASP A 141 -25.38 -20.48 3.07
C ASP A 141 -24.29 -20.66 2.01
N TYR A 142 -23.02 -20.38 2.34
CA TYR A 142 -21.90 -20.51 1.42
C TYR A 142 -20.56 -20.64 2.13
N SER A 143 -19.60 -21.26 1.44
CA SER A 143 -18.21 -21.32 1.87
C SER A 143 -17.27 -21.24 0.68
N GLY A 144 -16.04 -20.80 0.89
CA GLY A 144 -15.04 -20.65 -0.17
C GLY A 144 -14.09 -19.50 0.12
N ASN A 145 -13.61 -18.83 -0.93
CA ASN A 145 -12.70 -17.70 -0.80
C ASN A 145 -13.27 -16.48 -1.52
N TRP A 146 -13.22 -15.33 -0.87
CA TRP A 146 -13.41 -14.05 -1.55
C TRP A 146 -12.06 -13.52 -2.00
N TYR A 147 -11.93 -13.10 -3.26
CA TYR A 147 -10.68 -12.55 -3.81
C TYR A 147 -10.83 -11.06 -4.10
N GLY A 148 -9.89 -10.28 -3.59
CA GLY A 148 -9.70 -8.87 -3.90
C GLY A 148 -8.41 -8.65 -4.67
N THR A 149 -8.42 -7.66 -5.57
CA THR A 149 -7.20 -7.17 -6.21
C THR A 149 -6.98 -5.72 -5.81
N VAL A 150 -5.78 -5.40 -5.32
CA VAL A 150 -5.33 -4.05 -5.01
C VAL A 150 -4.18 -3.70 -5.95
N ILE A 151 -4.36 -2.66 -6.75
CA ILE A 151 -3.36 -2.11 -7.66
C ILE A 151 -2.87 -0.78 -7.09
N LEU A 152 -1.57 -0.68 -6.90
CA LEU A 152 -0.87 0.47 -6.34
C LEU A 152 0.06 1.05 -7.39
N ASP A 153 -0.01 2.37 -7.55
CA ASP A 153 0.77 3.14 -8.51
C ASP A 153 2.28 2.98 -8.28
N ASP A 154 3.08 3.34 -9.28
CA ASP A 154 4.52 3.40 -9.13
C ASP A 154 4.97 4.58 -8.24
N ILE A 155 6.29 4.70 -8.03
CA ILE A 155 6.84 5.81 -7.24
C ILE A 155 7.52 6.78 -8.21
N PRO A 156 6.93 7.97 -8.44
CA PRO A 156 7.49 8.93 -9.35
C PRO A 156 8.93 9.32 -8.99
N ALA A 157 9.76 9.52 -10.00
CA ALA A 157 11.16 9.85 -9.80
C ALA A 157 11.34 11.13 -8.96
N GLY A 158 12.21 11.06 -7.95
CA GLY A 158 12.48 12.18 -7.04
C GLY A 158 11.40 12.41 -5.98
N THR A 159 10.42 11.51 -5.85
CA THR A 159 9.43 11.55 -4.77
C THR A 159 9.75 10.55 -3.68
N HIS A 160 9.28 10.87 -2.46
CA HIS A 160 9.48 10.08 -1.25
C HIS A 160 8.14 9.95 -0.51
N PRO A 161 7.15 9.25 -1.09
CA PRO A 161 5.83 9.15 -0.49
C PRO A 161 5.89 8.32 0.79
N THR A 162 5.01 8.61 1.75
CA THR A 162 4.81 7.77 2.94
C THR A 162 3.83 6.62 2.69
N GLU A 163 3.00 6.74 1.65
CA GLU A 163 1.98 5.76 1.25
C GLU A 163 1.91 5.65 -0.28
N LEU A 164 1.73 4.45 -0.81
CA LEU A 164 1.51 4.23 -2.25
C LEU A 164 0.10 4.65 -2.65
N LYS A 165 -0.02 5.20 -3.86
CA LYS A 165 -1.31 5.64 -4.38
C LYS A 165 -2.14 4.44 -4.85
N TYR A 166 -3.31 4.27 -4.25
CA TYR A 166 -4.26 3.22 -4.64
C TYR A 166 -5.03 3.57 -5.93
N LEU A 167 -4.94 2.68 -6.94
CA LEU A 167 -5.66 2.78 -8.21
C LEU A 167 -7.03 2.08 -8.13
N GLU A 168 -7.91 2.61 -7.29
CA GLU A 168 -9.22 2.02 -6.94
C GLU A 168 -10.04 1.61 -8.17
N LYS A 169 -10.28 2.53 -9.11
CA LYS A 169 -11.12 2.27 -10.29
C LYS A 169 -10.64 1.13 -11.19
N VAL A 170 -9.33 0.87 -11.23
CA VAL A 170 -8.76 -0.20 -12.04
C VAL A 170 -8.78 -1.50 -11.24
N SER A 171 -8.44 -1.43 -9.95
CA SER A 171 -8.49 -2.52 -8.99
C SER A 171 -9.87 -3.19 -8.95
N GLU A 172 -10.94 -2.40 -8.85
CA GLU A 172 -12.32 -2.91 -8.85
C GLU A 172 -12.68 -3.68 -10.13
N LYS A 173 -12.20 -3.25 -11.30
CA LYS A 173 -12.51 -3.88 -12.59
C LYS A 173 -11.86 -5.25 -12.78
N VAL A 174 -10.81 -5.53 -12.02
CA VAL A 174 -10.10 -6.81 -12.04
C VAL A 174 -10.12 -7.49 -10.67
N SER A 175 -11.07 -7.14 -9.81
CA SER A 175 -11.28 -7.82 -8.53
C SER A 175 -12.02 -9.15 -8.73
N GLY A 176 -11.68 -10.16 -7.93
CA GLY A 176 -12.07 -11.54 -8.22
C GLY A 176 -13.43 -11.99 -7.69
N GLY A 177 -13.88 -11.38 -6.59
CA GLY A 177 -15.16 -11.71 -5.95
C GLY A 177 -15.16 -13.10 -5.30
N CYS A 178 -16.35 -13.64 -5.04
CA CYS A 178 -16.53 -14.92 -4.33
C CYS A 178 -16.28 -16.12 -5.26
N ASP A 179 -15.20 -16.85 -5.01
CA ASP A 179 -15.10 -18.26 -5.39
C ASP A 179 -15.72 -19.12 -4.28
N CYS A 180 -17.04 -19.21 -4.31
CA CYS A 180 -17.82 -19.78 -3.23
C CYS A 180 -18.80 -20.83 -3.73
N GLU A 181 -19.00 -21.87 -2.93
CA GLU A 181 -20.04 -22.87 -3.12
C GLU A 181 -21.22 -22.55 -2.22
N PHE A 182 -22.36 -22.25 -2.84
CA PHE A 182 -23.61 -21.98 -2.12
C PHE A 182 -24.33 -23.29 -1.82
N ARG A 183 -25.07 -23.31 -0.72
CA ARG A 183 -25.84 -24.48 -0.26
C ARG A 183 -26.89 -24.95 -1.26
N ASP A 184 -27.42 -24.04 -2.07
CA ASP A 184 -28.36 -24.33 -3.16
C ASP A 184 -27.68 -24.87 -4.43
N GLY A 185 -26.36 -25.07 -4.40
CA GLY A 185 -25.55 -25.57 -5.51
C GLY A 185 -25.09 -24.48 -6.49
N ARG A 186 -25.48 -23.21 -6.29
CA ARG A 186 -24.97 -22.11 -7.13
C ARG A 186 -23.47 -21.93 -6.90
N LYS A 187 -22.75 -21.66 -8.00
CA LYS A 187 -21.34 -21.29 -8.00
C LYS A 187 -21.21 -20.03 -8.88
N PRO A 188 -20.85 -18.87 -8.32
CA PRO A 188 -20.61 -17.68 -9.11
C PRO A 188 -19.51 -17.92 -10.14
N ASP A 189 -19.55 -17.16 -11.24
CA ASP A 189 -18.45 -17.15 -12.20
C ASP A 189 -17.19 -16.61 -11.51
N LYS A 190 -16.19 -17.47 -11.33
CA LYS A 190 -14.88 -17.08 -10.81
C LYS A 190 -14.18 -16.18 -11.81
N ARG A 191 -13.65 -15.05 -11.34
CA ARG A 191 -12.79 -14.18 -12.15
C ARG A 191 -11.61 -13.75 -11.30
N PHE A 192 -10.49 -13.45 -11.95
CA PHE A 192 -9.36 -12.73 -11.37
C PHE A 192 -8.82 -13.25 -10.02
N GLU A 193 -8.80 -14.57 -9.82
CA GLU A 193 -8.30 -15.22 -8.59
C GLU A 193 -6.76 -15.35 -8.56
N ASN A 194 -6.10 -15.12 -9.69
CA ASN A 194 -4.66 -15.27 -9.83
C ASN A 194 -4.04 -14.24 -10.78
N ALA A 195 -2.71 -14.14 -10.73
CA ALA A 195 -1.94 -13.17 -11.51
C ALA A 195 -2.18 -13.26 -13.02
N ALA A 196 -2.33 -14.48 -13.58
CA ALA A 196 -2.55 -14.65 -15.01
C ALA A 196 -3.91 -14.09 -15.44
N GLN A 197 -4.96 -14.35 -14.66
CA GLN A 197 -6.29 -13.82 -14.91
C GLN A 197 -6.33 -12.29 -14.78
N VAL A 198 -5.71 -11.71 -13.74
CA VAL A 198 -5.64 -10.25 -13.55
C VAL A 198 -4.90 -9.59 -14.71
N LYS A 199 -3.72 -10.11 -15.10
CA LYS A 199 -2.97 -9.60 -16.26
C LYS A 199 -3.79 -9.67 -17.56
N ALA A 200 -4.54 -10.74 -17.77
CA ALA A 200 -5.45 -10.85 -18.90
C ALA A 200 -6.64 -9.87 -18.81
N GLY A 201 -7.10 -9.56 -17.60
CA GLY A 201 -8.09 -8.52 -17.32
C GLY A 201 -7.59 -7.13 -17.71
N LEU A 202 -6.42 -6.74 -17.22
CA LEU A 202 -5.77 -5.47 -17.52
C LEU A 202 -5.57 -5.30 -19.03
N LYS A 203 -5.07 -6.33 -19.72
CA LYS A 203 -4.93 -6.31 -21.19
C LYS A 203 -6.26 -6.09 -21.91
N ARG A 204 -7.36 -6.67 -21.42
CA ARG A 204 -8.71 -6.46 -22.00
C ARG A 204 -9.24 -5.04 -21.77
N LEU A 205 -8.77 -4.37 -20.72
CA LEU A 205 -9.07 -2.96 -20.44
C LEU A 205 -8.19 -2.00 -21.26
N GLY A 206 -7.18 -2.52 -21.96
CA GLY A 206 -6.30 -1.77 -22.85
C GLY A 206 -5.05 -1.20 -22.18
N TYR A 207 -4.60 -1.82 -21.10
CA TYR A 207 -3.28 -1.62 -20.49
C TYR A 207 -2.26 -2.60 -21.08
#